data_AF-A0A7T5UQD3-F1
#
_entry.id   AF-A0A7T5UQD3-F1
#
_cell.length_a   1.000
_cell.length_b   1.000
_cell.length_c   1.000
_cell.angle_alpha   90.00
_cell.angle_beta   90.00
_cell.angle_gamma   90.00
#
_symmetry.space_group_name_H-M   'P 1'
#
loop_
_entity.id
_entity.type
_entity.pdbx_description
1 polymer ?
#
loop_
_entity_poly.entity_id
_entity_poly.type
_entity_poly.pdbx_seq_one_letter_code
_entity_poly.pdbx_strand_id
1 'polypeptide(L)' 'MDLTQRINRIIGQLKGIQKMTQSKREVSDILQQVSAVKKAIDGLSKEIVINDISAHLPEKSSKKIMKMIERAINL' A
#
# COMPACT_ATOMS: atom_id res chain seq x y z
N MET A 1 -6.02 6.02 11.59
CA MET A 1 -5.76 6.99 10.50
C MET A 1 -6.81 6.70 9.46
N ASP A 2 -7.53 7.71 8.98
CA ASP A 2 -8.55 7.48 7.94
C ASP A 2 -7.90 6.98 6.63
N LEU A 3 -8.62 6.18 5.83
CA LEU A 3 -8.15 5.67 4.53
C LEU A 3 -7.69 6.82 3.63
N THR A 4 -8.43 7.93 3.62
CA THR A 4 -8.09 9.16 2.89
C THR A 4 -6.72 9.70 3.32
N GLN A 5 -6.45 9.73 4.62
CA GLN A 5 -5.18 10.22 5.15
C GLN A 5 -4.01 9.32 4.74
N ARG A 6 -4.20 7.98 4.70
CA ARG A 6 -3.18 7.04 4.21
C ARG A 6 -2.91 7.20 2.72
N ILE A 7 -3.95 7.32 1.91
CA ILE A 7 -3.83 7.59 0.47
C ILE A 7 -3.05 8.89 0.24
N ASN A 8 -3.40 9.96 0.95
CA ASN A 8 -2.70 11.24 0.84
C ASN A 8 -1.21 11.13 1.20
N ARG A 9 -0.86 10.32 2.20
CA ARG A 9 0.53 10.02 2.53
C ARG A 9 1.26 9.32 1.38
N ILE A 10 0.66 8.29 0.79
CA ILE A 10 1.25 7.53 -0.33
C ILE A 10 1.46 8.46 -1.54
N ILE A 11 0.49 9.32 -1.85
CA ILE A 11 0.62 10.35 -2.90
C ILE A 11 1.80 11.28 -2.60
N GLY A 12 1.96 11.71 -1.34
CA GLY A 12 3.10 12.53 -0.90
C GLY A 12 4.45 11.84 -1.10
N GLN A 13 4.53 10.55 -0.81
CA GLN A 13 5.74 9.74 -1.04
C GLN A 13 6.08 9.63 -2.52
N LEU A 14 5.09 9.38 -3.39
CA LEU A 14 5.27 9.33 -4.85
C LEU A 14 5.76 10.68 -5.40
N LYS A 15 5.18 11.79 -4.94
CA LYS A 15 5.67 13.15 -5.26
C LYS A 15 7.10 13.37 -4.78
N GLY A 16 7.47 12.83 -3.63
CA GLY A 16 8.84 12.84 -3.12
C GLY A 16 9.81 12.12 -4.07
N ILE A 17 9.46 10.91 -4.50
CA ILE A 17 10.25 10.12 -5.47
C ILE A 17 10.42 10.88 -6.78
N GLN A 18 9.35 11.49 -7.31
CA GLN A 18 9.43 12.33 -8.51
C GLN A 18 10.43 13.48 -8.36
N LYS A 19 10.47 14.15 -7.21
CA LYS A 19 11.47 15.20 -6.95
C LYS A 19 12.88 14.63 -6.87
N MET A 20 13.06 13.46 -6.25
CA MET A 20 14.36 12.80 -6.12
C MET A 20 14.96 12.42 -7.48
N THR A 21 14.12 11.93 -8.42
CA THR A 21 14.57 11.61 -9.78
C THR A 21 14.96 12.87 -10.56
N GLN A 22 14.20 13.95 -10.42
CA GLN A 22 14.52 15.25 -11.04
C GLN A 22 15.79 15.90 -10.48
N SER A 23 16.07 15.70 -9.19
CA SER A 23 17.25 16.25 -8.51
C SER A 23 18.48 15.34 -8.55
N LYS A 24 18.46 14.28 -9.38
CA LYS A 24 19.56 13.32 -9.56
C LYS A 24 20.13 12.78 -8.24
N ARG A 25 19.24 12.45 -7.29
CA ARG A 25 19.60 11.72 -6.06
C ARG A 25 20.19 10.35 -6.39
N GLU A 26 20.91 9.79 -5.43
CA GLU A 26 21.44 8.42 -5.53
C GLU A 26 20.32 7.41 -5.82
N VAL A 27 20.60 6.49 -6.74
CA VAL A 27 19.62 5.48 -7.17
C VAL A 27 19.21 4.59 -5.99
N SER A 28 20.13 4.28 -5.09
CA SER A 28 19.85 3.53 -3.87
C SER A 28 18.78 4.19 -3.00
N ASP A 29 18.84 5.51 -2.84
CA ASP A 29 17.90 6.27 -2.01
C ASP A 29 16.51 6.27 -2.66
N ILE A 30 16.46 6.42 -3.99
CA ILE A 30 15.22 6.35 -4.77
C ILE A 30 14.59 4.95 -4.61
N LEU A 31 15.39 3.89 -4.76
CA LEU A 31 14.92 2.51 -4.58
C LEU A 31 14.43 2.22 -3.16
N GLN A 32 15.07 2.82 -2.15
CA GLN A 32 14.61 2.73 -0.77
C GLN A 32 13.24 3.39 -0.59
N GLN A 33 13.01 4.56 -1.19
CA GLN A 33 11.69 5.21 -1.14
C GLN A 33 10.62 4.46 -1.92
N VAL A 34 10.96 3.90 -3.09
CA VAL A 34 10.06 3.01 -3.85
C VAL A 34 9.65 1.81 -2.98
N SER A 35 10.60 1.19 -2.28
CA SER A 35 10.32 0.07 -1.38
C SER A 35 9.42 0.48 -0.20
N ALA A 36 9.59 1.70 0.32
CA ALA A 36 8.72 2.24 1.36
C ALA A 36 7.28 2.46 0.86
N VAL A 37 7.12 2.95 -0.38
CA VAL A 37 5.80 3.12 -1.02
C VAL A 37 5.13 1.76 -1.24
N LYS A 38 5.86 0.74 -1.72
CA LYS A 38 5.31 -0.62 -1.89
C LYS A 38 4.72 -1.13 -0.57
N LYS A 39 5.49 -1.06 0.52
CA LYS A 39 5.01 -1.46 1.86
C LYS A 39 3.79 -0.66 2.34
N ALA A 40 3.71 0.63 2.02
CA ALA A 40 2.56 1.46 2.37
C ALA A 40 1.30 1.04 1.60
N ILE A 41 1.42 0.72 0.31
CA ILE A 41 0.34 0.20 -0.54
C ILE A 41 -0.12 -1.18 -0.06
N ASP A 42 0.80 -2.05 0.34
CA ASP A 42 0.46 -3.35 0.92
C ASP A 42 -0.35 -3.19 2.21
N GLY A 43 0.07 -2.26 3.07
CA GLY A 43 -0.65 -1.91 4.28
C GLY A 43 -2.04 -1.34 4.03
N LEU A 44 -2.21 -0.52 2.99
CA LEU A 44 -3.49 0.03 2.57
C LEU A 44 -4.43 -1.06 2.04
N SER A 45 -3.91 -1.97 1.21
CA SER A 45 -4.67 -3.09 0.64
C SER A 45 -5.25 -3.99 1.73
N LYS A 46 -4.47 -4.29 2.78
CA LYS A 46 -4.96 -5.06 3.94
C LYS A 46 -6.09 -4.35 4.67
N GLU A 47 -5.95 -3.05 4.87
CA GLU A 47 -6.92 -2.25 5.63
C GLU A 47 -8.26 -2.09 4.90
N ILE A 48 -8.23 -1.83 3.59
CA ILE A 48 -9.44 -1.79 2.75
C ILE A 48 -10.22 -3.10 2.90
N VAL A 49 -9.51 -4.22 2.85
CA VAL A 49 -10.14 -5.54 2.88
C VAL A 49 -10.66 -5.87 4.26
N ILE A 50 -9.94 -5.55 5.32
CA ILE A 50 -10.45 -5.72 6.69
C ILE A 50 -11.74 -4.92 6.84
N ASN A 51 -11.77 -3.66 6.40
CA ASN A 51 -12.96 -2.83 6.50
C ASN A 51 -14.14 -3.39 5.68
N ASP A 52 -13.90 -3.94 4.49
CA ASP A 52 -14.96 -4.50 3.63
C ASP A 52 -15.47 -5.88 4.11
N ILE A 53 -14.54 -6.77 4.48
CA ILE A 53 -14.84 -8.11 5.00
C ILE A 53 -15.64 -8.02 6.30
N SER A 54 -15.21 -7.17 7.23
CA SER A 54 -15.84 -7.04 8.54
C SER A 54 -17.25 -6.50 8.46
N ALA A 55 -17.56 -5.73 7.42
CA ALA A 55 -18.85 -5.05 7.31
C ALA A 55 -19.91 -5.85 6.53
N HIS A 56 -19.52 -6.73 5.58
CA HIS A 56 -20.49 -7.23 4.59
C HIS A 56 -20.39 -8.70 4.17
N LEU A 57 -19.45 -9.52 4.69
CA LEU A 57 -19.21 -10.85 4.11
C LEU A 57 -19.35 -12.04 5.09
N PRO A 58 -19.98 -13.15 4.65
CA PRO A 58 -19.96 -14.42 5.38
C PRO A 58 -18.53 -14.95 5.59
N GLU A 59 -18.28 -15.56 6.74
CA GLU A 59 -16.96 -16.00 7.23
C GLU A 59 -16.16 -16.87 6.23
N LYS A 60 -16.87 -17.69 5.44
CA LYS A 60 -16.25 -18.58 4.43
C LYS A 60 -15.69 -17.82 3.22
N SER A 61 -16.33 -16.71 2.82
CA SER A 61 -15.91 -15.83 1.73
C SER A 61 -14.74 -14.94 2.14
N SER A 62 -14.76 -14.48 3.39
CA SER A 62 -13.68 -13.70 4.02
C SER A 62 -12.31 -14.39 3.92
N LYS A 63 -12.22 -15.67 4.30
CA LYS A 63 -10.98 -16.46 4.24
C LYS A 63 -10.39 -16.57 2.83
N LYS A 64 -11.25 -16.67 1.80
CA LYS A 64 -10.80 -16.77 0.39
C LYS A 64 -10.20 -15.45 -0.08
N ILE A 65 -10.85 -14.33 0.25
CA ILE A 65 -10.40 -12.99 -0.12
C ILE A 65 -9.07 -12.66 0.59
N MET A 66 -8.97 -12.91 1.90
CA MET A 66 -7.69 -12.73 2.63
C MET A 66 -6.54 -13.49 1.96
N LYS A 67 -6.73 -14.76 1.58
CA LYS A 67 -5.70 -15.53 0.88
C LYS A 67 -5.31 -14.95 -0.48
N MET A 68 -6.25 -14.35 -1.23
CA MET A 68 -5.94 -13.70 -2.51
C MET A 68 -5.05 -12.47 -2.31
N ILE A 69 -5.30 -11.70 -1.26
CA ILE A 69 -4.53 -10.49 -0.95
C ILE A 69 -3.17 -10.82 -0.39
N GLU A 70 -3.05 -11.83 0.48
CA GLU A 70 -1.75 -12.31 0.94
C GLU A 70 -0.84 -12.71 -0.23
N ARG A 71 -1.41 -13.31 -1.28
CA ARG A 71 -0.67 -13.64 -2.51
C ARG A 71 -0.29 -12.39 -3.30
N ALA A 72 -1.19 -11.42 -3.42
CA ALA A 72 -0.94 -10.19 -4.17
C ALA A 72 0.09 -9.26 -3.49
N ILE A 73 0.13 -9.26 -2.16
CA ILE A 73 1.05 -8.45 -1.35
C ILE A 73 2.46 -9.08 -1.25
N ASN A 74 2.55 -10.42 -1.23
CA ASN A 74 3.82 -11.12 -1.10
C ASN A 74 4.52 -11.41 -2.45
N LEU A 75 4.07 -10.80 -3.56
CA LEU A 75 4.72 -10.78 -4.88
C LEU A 75 5.34 -9.39 -5.14
#